data_AF-A0A1Z4RQ06-F1
#
_entry.id   AF-A0A1Z4RQ06-F1
#
_cell.length_a   1.000
_cell.length_b   1.000
_cell.length_c   1.000
_cell.angle_alpha   90.00
_cell.angle_beta   90.00
_cell.angle_gamma   90.00
#
_symmetry.space_group_name_H-M   'P 1'
#
loop_
_entity.id
_entity.type
_entity.pdbx_description
1 polymer ?
#
loop_
_entity_poly.entity_id
_entity_poly.type
_entity_poly.pdbx_seq_one_letter_code
_entity_poly.pdbx_strand_id
1 'polypeptide(L)'
;MNQYSYQTNKQLLQDLMQQVNISDLDELSRVARVARLQLIRIQRGLILNISVGAISRIAQALNISIDSLVETFVEKTPINPQPKAIETNDALAACQQEYQKLQQEILQQQEFLEAEFQKSSLETIESWLLQWPTASAAVRKNPQLPAVRLLSLVEPVEQLLKQWNVEPIATIGEQLPFNPQQHQLLKGAAQPGDLVEVRYVGYTQYGKLLYKAKVSPIEPIDHQRSNQ
;
A
#
# COMPACT_ATOMS: atom_id res chain seq x y z
N MET A 1 5.50 2.22 37.95
CA MET A 1 5.14 3.42 37.15
C MET A 1 3.84 4.02 37.69
N ASN A 2 3.77 5.32 37.95
CA ASN A 2 2.52 5.96 38.38
C ASN A 2 1.51 5.95 37.21
N GLN A 3 0.71 4.90 37.05
CA GLN A 3 -0.42 4.86 36.13
C GLN A 3 -1.34 6.09 36.31
N TYR A 4 -1.34 6.64 37.52
CA TYR A 4 -1.98 7.88 37.90
C TYR A 4 -1.48 9.10 37.11
N SER A 5 -0.16 9.24 36.85
CA SER A 5 0.35 10.41 36.12
C SER A 5 0.12 10.34 34.63
N TYR A 6 0.11 9.13 34.03
CA TYR A 6 -0.26 8.97 32.62
C TYR A 6 -1.73 9.31 32.36
N GLN A 7 -2.65 8.79 33.17
CA GLN A 7 -4.08 9.07 33.02
C GLN A 7 -4.40 10.55 33.27
N THR A 8 -3.77 11.16 34.28
CA THR A 8 -3.94 12.58 34.60
C THR A 8 -3.42 13.47 33.47
N ASN A 9 -2.19 13.25 32.99
CA ASN A 9 -1.61 14.04 31.90
C ASN A 9 -2.35 13.80 30.57
N LYS A 10 -2.87 12.60 30.34
CA LYS A 10 -3.74 12.32 29.18
C LYS A 10 -5.00 13.18 29.24
N GLN A 11 -5.68 13.24 30.39
CA GLN A 11 -6.88 14.04 30.55
C GLN A 11 -6.59 15.54 30.39
N LEU A 12 -5.55 16.05 31.05
CA LEU A 12 -5.13 17.46 30.93
C LEU A 12 -4.83 17.84 29.47
N LEU A 13 -4.13 16.98 28.73
CA LEU A 13 -3.85 17.24 27.32
C LEU A 13 -5.13 17.21 26.47
N GLN A 14 -6.07 16.31 26.77
CA GLN A 14 -7.36 16.25 26.09
C GLN A 14 -8.20 17.51 26.37
N ASP A 15 -8.22 18.00 27.60
CA ASP A 15 -8.95 19.22 27.97
C ASP A 15 -8.38 20.44 27.25
N LEU A 16 -7.04 20.56 27.15
CA LEU A 16 -6.37 21.61 26.39
C LEU A 16 -6.68 21.51 24.88
N MET A 17 -6.71 20.30 24.32
CA MET A 17 -7.06 20.09 22.91
C MET A 17 -8.51 20.48 22.62
N GLN A 18 -9.44 20.18 23.51
CA GLN A 18 -10.84 20.58 23.36
C GLN A 18 -11.01 22.11 23.37
N GLN A 19 -10.22 22.84 24.15
CA GLN A 19 -10.26 24.31 24.16
C GLN A 19 -9.85 24.95 22.83
N VAL A 20 -9.00 24.27 22.05
CA VAL A 20 -8.58 24.70 20.71
C VAL A 20 -9.25 23.92 19.57
N ASN A 21 -10.30 23.16 19.88
CA ASN A 21 -11.09 22.38 18.92
C ASN A 21 -10.27 21.34 18.14
N ILE A 22 -9.27 20.73 18.78
CA ILE A 22 -8.47 19.61 18.24
C ILE A 22 -9.05 18.30 18.76
N SER A 23 -9.36 17.37 17.86
CA SER A 23 -10.15 16.17 18.14
C SER A 23 -9.29 15.02 18.66
N ASP A 24 -8.07 14.88 18.14
CA ASP A 24 -7.19 13.76 18.46
C ASP A 24 -5.69 14.11 18.44
N LEU A 25 -4.87 13.19 18.97
CA LEU A 25 -3.41 13.34 19.06
C LEU A 25 -2.75 13.44 17.68
N ASP A 26 -3.33 12.83 16.66
CA ASP A 26 -2.76 12.82 15.30
C ASP A 26 -3.04 14.17 14.62
N GLU A 27 -4.18 14.79 14.89
CA GLU A 27 -4.50 16.16 14.54
C GLU A 27 -3.57 17.15 15.24
N LEU A 28 -3.36 17.01 16.56
CA LEU A 28 -2.39 17.82 17.29
C LEU A 28 -0.97 17.67 16.71
N SER A 29 -0.56 16.45 16.37
CA SER A 29 0.75 16.15 15.75
C SER A 29 0.91 16.87 14.41
N ARG A 30 -0.15 16.92 13.59
CA ARG A 30 -0.18 17.65 12.30
C ARG A 30 -0.14 19.17 12.51
N VAL A 31 -0.99 19.71 13.38
CA VAL A 31 -1.09 21.16 13.65
C VAL A 31 0.21 21.70 14.26
N ALA A 32 0.74 21.02 15.27
CA ALA A 32 2.00 21.40 15.92
C ALA A 32 3.25 20.99 15.11
N ARG A 33 3.10 20.24 14.01
CA ARG A 33 4.23 19.74 13.19
C ARG A 33 5.31 19.04 14.06
N VAL A 34 4.86 18.14 14.92
CA VAL A 34 5.70 17.35 15.84
C VAL A 34 5.42 15.87 15.66
N ALA A 35 6.43 15.02 15.89
CA ALA A 35 6.22 13.59 15.88
C ALA A 35 5.28 13.17 17.01
N ARG A 36 4.34 12.27 16.74
CA ARG A 36 3.38 11.70 17.72
C ARG A 36 4.05 11.23 19.01
N LEU A 37 5.27 10.70 18.91
CA LEU A 37 6.05 10.25 20.07
C LEU A 37 6.33 11.37 21.08
N GLN A 38 6.44 12.63 20.63
CA GLN A 38 6.65 13.78 21.52
C GLN A 38 5.39 14.07 22.36
N LEU A 39 4.20 13.90 21.80
CA LEU A 39 2.94 14.02 22.52
C LEU A 39 2.75 12.88 23.53
N ILE A 40 3.11 11.65 23.15
CA ILE A 40 3.12 10.50 24.06
C ILE A 40 4.08 10.72 25.23
N ARG A 41 5.24 11.36 24.99
CA ARG A 41 6.19 11.72 26.05
C ARG A 41 5.59 12.71 27.04
N ILE A 42 4.84 13.72 26.57
CA ILE A 42 4.11 14.65 27.45
C ILE A 42 3.08 13.90 28.30
N GLN A 43 2.26 13.03 27.68
CA GLN A 43 1.30 12.21 28.41
C GLN A 43 1.97 11.31 29.46
N ARG A 44 3.21 10.90 29.23
CA ARG A 44 4.00 10.08 30.18
C ARG A 44 4.80 10.89 31.21
N GLY A 45 4.59 12.21 31.30
CA GLY A 45 5.31 13.08 32.25
C GLY A 45 6.76 13.37 31.86
N LEU A 46 7.15 13.10 30.61
CA LEU A 46 8.51 13.26 30.09
C LEU A 46 8.67 14.56 29.28
N ILE A 47 7.98 15.64 29.67
CA ILE A 47 8.05 16.93 28.97
C ILE A 47 9.47 17.52 28.98
N LEU A 48 10.30 17.18 29.97
CA LEU A 48 11.71 17.59 30.03
C LEU A 48 12.60 16.85 29.01
N ASN A 49 12.11 15.74 28.44
CA ASN A 49 12.84 14.91 27.47
C ASN A 49 12.41 15.17 26.01
N ILE A 50 11.69 16.26 25.75
CA ILE A 50 11.38 16.73 24.41
C ILE A 50 12.14 18.02 24.10
N SER A 51 12.41 18.27 22.82
CA SER A 51 13.16 19.46 22.43
C SER A 51 12.36 20.74 22.70
N VAL A 52 13.05 21.82 23.07
CA VAL A 52 12.42 23.13 23.31
C VAL A 52 11.62 23.60 22.08
N GLY A 53 12.12 23.31 20.87
CA GLY A 53 11.39 23.59 19.63
C GLY A 53 10.08 22.80 19.49
N ALA A 54 10.01 21.58 20.00
CA ALA A 54 8.76 20.81 20.05
C ALA A 54 7.79 21.39 21.09
N ILE A 55 8.28 21.73 22.28
CA ILE A 55 7.48 22.36 23.34
C ILE A 55 6.85 23.66 22.82
N SER A 56 7.64 24.50 22.17
CA SER A 56 7.18 25.77 21.60
C SER A 56 6.08 25.58 20.56
N ARG A 57 6.23 24.62 19.62
CA ARG A 57 5.20 24.36 18.61
C ARG A 57 3.93 23.76 19.18
N ILE A 58 4.04 22.91 20.20
CA ILE A 58 2.89 22.32 20.90
C ILE A 58 2.14 23.41 21.68
N ALA A 59 2.86 24.29 22.39
CA ALA A 59 2.27 25.43 23.08
C ALA A 59 1.54 26.37 22.11
N GLN A 60 2.13 26.65 20.95
CA GLN A 60 1.50 27.43 19.87
C GLN A 60 0.21 26.76 19.35
N ALA A 61 0.24 25.45 19.10
CA ALA A 61 -0.93 24.72 18.61
C ALA A 61 -2.07 24.67 19.64
N LEU A 62 -1.73 24.60 20.93
CA LEU A 62 -2.68 24.61 22.05
C LEU A 62 -3.05 26.02 22.52
N ASN A 63 -2.54 27.07 21.87
CA ASN A 63 -2.78 28.47 22.22
C ASN A 63 -2.50 28.82 23.69
N ILE A 64 -1.44 28.24 24.26
CA ILE A 64 -0.97 28.50 25.63
C ILE A 64 0.49 28.95 25.64
N SER A 65 0.93 29.58 26.73
CA SER A 65 2.35 29.95 26.87
C SER A 65 3.22 28.71 27.11
N ILE A 66 4.50 28.81 26.73
CA ILE A 66 5.49 27.75 26.98
C ILE A 66 5.60 27.50 28.48
N ASP A 67 5.61 28.54 29.29
CA ASP A 67 5.71 28.44 30.75
C ASP A 67 4.50 27.71 31.34
N SER A 68 3.29 28.03 30.89
CA SER A 68 2.07 27.36 31.34
C SER A 68 2.05 25.89 30.93
N LEU A 69 2.50 25.56 29.72
CA LEU A 69 2.62 24.18 29.26
C LEU A 69 3.62 23.39 30.12
N VAL A 70 4.78 23.97 30.42
CA VAL A 70 5.80 23.32 31.26
C VAL A 70 5.29 23.15 32.70
N GLU A 71 4.69 24.17 33.30
CA GLU A 71 4.11 24.10 34.65
C GLU A 71 3.00 23.05 34.78
N THR A 72 2.19 22.86 33.72
CA THR A 72 1.08 21.91 33.70
C THR A 72 1.57 20.46 33.68
N PHE A 73 2.67 20.17 32.96
CA PHE A 73 3.12 18.81 32.68
C PHE A 73 4.44 18.41 33.36
N VAL A 74 5.12 19.33 34.05
CA VAL A 74 6.22 18.99 34.96
C VAL A 74 5.61 18.42 36.23
N GLU A 75 5.87 17.13 36.49
CA GLU A 75 5.55 16.54 37.79
C GLU A 75 6.27 17.35 38.87
N LYS A 76 5.52 18.03 39.75
CA LYS A 76 6.05 18.65 40.97
C LYS A 76 6.53 17.55 41.90
N THR A 77 7.68 16.97 41.61
CA THR A 77 8.37 16.07 42.51
C THR A 77 9.01 16.93 43.59
N PRO A 78 8.63 16.81 44.87
CA PRO A 78 9.51 17.30 45.92
C PRO A 78 10.86 16.61 45.72
N ILE A 79 11.94 17.40 45.69
CA ILE A 79 13.30 16.93 45.54
C ILE A 79 13.62 16.04 46.75
N ASN A 80 13.32 14.74 46.64
CA ASN A 80 13.76 13.75 47.59
C ASN A 80 14.57 12.70 46.81
N PRO A 81 15.89 12.64 47.00
CA PRO A 81 16.75 11.73 46.26
C PRO A 81 16.57 10.31 46.80
N GLN A 82 15.57 9.58 46.29
CA GLN A 82 15.53 8.12 46.41
C GLN A 82 15.31 7.47 45.04
N PRO A 83 16.27 6.65 44.55
CA PRO A 83 16.16 6.01 43.26
C PRO A 83 15.21 4.80 43.35
N LYS A 84 13.96 4.93 42.89
CA LYS A 84 13.10 3.77 42.56
C LYS A 84 13.46 3.26 41.16
N ALA A 85 14.53 2.47 41.06
CA ALA A 85 15.06 1.94 39.80
C ALA A 85 14.52 0.56 39.38
N ILE A 86 13.54 -0.02 40.08
CA ILE A 86 13.28 -1.47 39.96
C ILE A 86 12.07 -1.84 39.08
N GLU A 87 11.01 -1.02 38.99
CA GLU A 87 9.79 -1.40 38.23
C GLU A 87 9.81 -1.07 36.72
N THR A 88 10.72 -0.19 36.28
CA THR A 88 10.79 0.22 34.86
C THR A 88 11.41 -0.84 33.96
N ASN A 89 12.29 -1.69 34.48
CA ASN A 89 12.93 -2.74 33.69
C ASN A 89 11.96 -3.87 33.32
N ASP A 90 11.05 -4.26 34.21
CA ASP A 90 10.12 -5.37 33.96
C ASP A 90 9.07 -5.01 32.90
N ALA A 91 8.52 -3.79 32.95
CA ALA A 91 7.56 -3.33 31.94
C ALA A 91 8.21 -3.11 30.57
N LEU A 92 9.47 -2.64 30.54
CA LEU A 92 10.24 -2.52 29.30
C LEU A 92 10.60 -3.90 28.73
N ALA A 93 10.99 -4.86 29.58
CA ALA A 93 11.29 -6.23 29.18
C ALA A 93 10.05 -6.94 28.64
N ALA A 94 8.90 -6.81 29.30
CA ALA A 94 7.62 -7.36 28.82
C ALA A 94 7.24 -6.77 27.44
N CYS A 95 7.38 -5.45 27.28
CA CYS A 95 7.13 -4.78 26.00
C CYS A 95 8.09 -5.26 24.88
N GLN A 96 9.37 -5.47 25.19
CA GLN A 96 10.34 -6.01 24.25
C GLN A 96 10.01 -7.46 23.85
N GLN A 97 9.55 -8.29 24.80
CA GLN A 97 9.12 -9.66 24.53
C GLN A 97 7.87 -9.70 23.65
N GLU A 98 6.87 -8.86 23.92
CA GLU A 98 5.68 -8.74 23.07
C GLU A 98 6.03 -8.29 21.65
N TYR A 99 6.95 -7.33 21.51
CA TYR A 99 7.43 -6.88 20.21
C TYR A 99 8.15 -8.00 19.45
N GLN A 100 9.02 -8.76 20.11
CA GLN A 100 9.70 -9.91 19.50
C GLN A 100 8.72 -10.99 19.07
N LYS A 101 7.71 -11.28 19.90
CA LYS A 101 6.65 -12.22 19.57
C LYS A 101 5.86 -11.76 18.35
N LEU A 102 5.48 -10.48 18.30
CA LEU A 102 4.75 -9.91 17.16
C LEU A 102 5.58 -9.96 15.87
N GLN A 103 6.89 -9.68 15.94
CA GLN A 103 7.79 -9.82 14.79
C GLN A 103 7.82 -11.27 14.29
N GLN A 104 7.91 -12.26 15.19
CA GLN A 104 7.86 -13.67 14.82
C GLN A 104 6.52 -14.06 14.20
N GLU A 105 5.41 -13.60 14.78
CA GLU A 105 4.06 -13.85 14.24
C GLU A 105 3.88 -13.25 12.83
N ILE A 106 4.49 -12.09 12.54
CA ILE A 106 4.47 -11.48 11.19
C ILE A 106 5.25 -12.35 10.19
N LEU A 107 6.45 -12.82 10.55
CA LEU A 107 7.25 -13.68 9.67
C LEU A 107 6.54 -14.99 9.36
N GLN A 108 5.95 -15.63 10.37
CA GLN A 108 5.16 -16.85 10.19
C GLN A 108 3.93 -16.62 9.31
N GLN A 109 3.25 -15.47 9.47
CA GLN A 109 2.12 -15.11 8.60
C GLN A 109 2.55 -14.92 7.15
N GLN A 110 3.72 -14.32 6.90
CA GLN A 110 4.24 -14.16 5.54
C GLN A 110 4.51 -15.53 4.89
N GLU A 111 5.20 -16.42 5.58
CA GLU A 111 5.47 -17.78 5.09
C GLU A 111 4.16 -18.55 4.82
N PHE A 112 3.19 -18.44 5.72
CA PHE A 112 1.88 -19.06 5.55
C PHE A 112 1.13 -18.49 4.33
N LEU A 113 1.13 -17.17 4.15
CA LEU A 113 0.46 -16.52 3.01
C LEU A 113 1.12 -16.88 1.68
N GLU A 114 2.45 -16.99 1.64
CA GLU A 114 3.17 -17.47 0.43
C GLU A 114 2.80 -18.92 0.10
N ALA A 115 2.74 -19.79 1.10
CA ALA A 115 2.35 -21.19 0.92
C ALA A 115 0.90 -21.32 0.44
N GLU A 116 -0.04 -20.59 1.04
CA GLU A 116 -1.46 -20.58 0.63
C GLU A 116 -1.64 -19.98 -0.77
N PHE A 117 -0.91 -18.92 -1.10
CA PHE A 117 -0.89 -18.35 -2.45
C PHE A 117 -0.42 -19.37 -3.49
N GLN A 118 0.68 -20.08 -3.21
CA GLN A 118 1.21 -21.11 -4.11
C GLN A 118 0.21 -22.24 -4.29
N LYS A 119 -0.37 -22.73 -3.18
CA LYS A 119 -1.36 -23.80 -3.20
C LYS A 119 -2.60 -23.42 -4.00
N SER A 120 -3.19 -22.25 -3.72
CA SER A 120 -4.37 -21.76 -4.43
C SER A 120 -4.11 -21.55 -5.92
N SER A 121 -2.91 -21.07 -6.28
CA SER A 121 -2.49 -20.94 -7.67
C SER A 121 -2.41 -22.31 -8.37
N LEU A 122 -1.81 -23.30 -7.71
CA LEU A 122 -1.69 -24.67 -8.23
C LEU A 122 -3.06 -25.35 -8.40
N GLU A 123 -3.97 -25.21 -7.44
CA GLU A 123 -5.33 -25.72 -7.52
C GLU A 123 -6.08 -25.12 -8.72
N THR A 124 -5.92 -23.81 -8.95
CA THR A 124 -6.56 -23.13 -10.09
C THR A 124 -6.04 -23.67 -11.43
N ILE A 125 -4.73 -23.93 -11.57
CA ILE A 125 -4.12 -24.40 -12.82
C ILE A 125 -4.01 -25.93 -12.93
N GLU A 126 -4.57 -26.69 -11.99
CA GLU A 126 -4.41 -28.16 -11.91
C GLU A 126 -4.82 -28.85 -13.22
N SER A 127 -5.98 -28.47 -13.77
CA SER A 127 -6.49 -29.03 -15.02
C SER A 127 -5.55 -28.79 -16.20
N TRP A 128 -4.93 -27.60 -16.27
CA TRP A 128 -3.92 -27.29 -17.28
C TRP A 128 -2.66 -28.16 -17.09
N LEU A 129 -2.17 -28.30 -15.86
CA LEU A 129 -0.98 -29.12 -15.56
C LEU A 129 -1.17 -30.58 -15.98
N LEU A 130 -2.36 -31.15 -15.76
CA LEU A 130 -2.67 -32.53 -16.14
C LEU A 130 -2.87 -32.71 -17.66
N GLN A 131 -3.49 -31.74 -18.33
CA GLN A 131 -3.91 -31.90 -19.72
C GLN A 131 -2.88 -31.40 -20.74
N TRP A 132 -2.08 -30.38 -20.40
CA TRP A 132 -1.12 -29.76 -21.30
C TRP A 132 -0.07 -30.72 -21.88
N PRO A 133 0.52 -31.66 -21.10
CA PRO A 133 1.47 -32.64 -21.65
C PRO A 133 0.83 -33.54 -22.72
N THR A 134 -0.41 -33.98 -22.49
CA THR A 134 -1.17 -34.82 -23.42
C THR A 134 -1.50 -34.05 -24.70
N ALA A 135 -1.98 -32.81 -24.57
CA ALA A 135 -2.25 -31.93 -25.71
C ALA A 135 -0.98 -31.65 -26.54
N SER A 136 0.13 -31.38 -25.87
CA SER A 136 1.43 -31.16 -26.51
C SER A 136 1.90 -32.38 -27.31
N ALA A 137 1.77 -33.59 -26.73
CA ALA A 137 2.10 -34.83 -27.44
C ALA A 137 1.16 -35.08 -28.63
N ALA A 138 -0.13 -34.79 -28.47
CA ALA A 138 -1.13 -34.94 -29.53
C ALA A 138 -0.86 -34.03 -30.73
N VAL A 139 -0.54 -32.75 -30.50
CA VAL A 139 -0.20 -31.78 -31.57
C VAL A 139 1.08 -32.18 -32.30
N ARG A 140 2.09 -32.68 -31.58
CA ARG A 140 3.33 -33.17 -32.22
C ARG A 140 3.08 -34.38 -33.12
N LYS A 141 2.18 -35.28 -32.72
CA LYS A 141 1.79 -36.46 -33.52
C LYS A 141 0.86 -36.11 -34.68
N ASN A 142 0.00 -35.12 -34.49
CA ASN A 142 -0.94 -34.64 -35.49
C ASN A 142 -0.87 -33.11 -35.60
N PRO A 143 0.01 -32.57 -36.46
CA PRO A 143 0.13 -31.13 -36.67
C PRO A 143 -1.12 -30.48 -37.28
N GLN A 144 -2.03 -31.27 -37.85
CA GLN A 144 -3.31 -30.79 -38.42
C GLN A 144 -4.43 -30.71 -37.36
N LEU A 145 -4.10 -30.93 -36.08
CA LEU A 145 -5.07 -30.83 -34.99
C LEU A 145 -5.63 -29.40 -34.91
N PRO A 146 -6.96 -29.20 -34.89
CA PRO A 146 -7.54 -27.86 -34.86
C PRO A 146 -7.12 -27.05 -33.62
N ALA A 147 -6.51 -25.90 -33.84
CA ALA A 147 -6.00 -25.03 -32.76
C ALA A 147 -7.10 -24.56 -31.78
N VAL A 148 -8.36 -24.52 -32.22
CA VAL A 148 -9.52 -24.20 -31.35
C VAL A 148 -9.60 -25.13 -30.14
N ARG A 149 -9.12 -26.38 -30.25
CA ARG A 149 -9.09 -27.34 -29.13
C ARG A 149 -8.07 -26.99 -28.06
N LEU A 150 -7.13 -26.09 -28.35
CA LEU A 150 -6.13 -25.63 -27.39
C LEU A 150 -6.64 -24.46 -26.54
N LEU A 151 -7.69 -23.75 -26.98
CA LEU A 151 -8.20 -22.58 -26.26
C LEU A 151 -8.73 -22.94 -24.88
N SER A 152 -9.47 -24.05 -24.76
CA SER A 152 -10.02 -24.49 -23.47
C SER A 152 -8.94 -24.86 -22.44
N LEU A 153 -7.71 -25.17 -22.91
CA LEU A 153 -6.59 -25.44 -22.00
C LEU A 153 -6.06 -24.17 -21.36
N VAL A 154 -6.33 -22.99 -21.93
CA VAL A 154 -5.82 -21.71 -21.42
C VAL A 154 -6.77 -21.09 -20.39
N GLU A 155 -8.04 -21.52 -20.34
CA GLU A 155 -9.05 -21.02 -19.39
C GLU A 155 -8.57 -20.98 -17.92
N PRO A 156 -7.87 -22.01 -17.38
CA PRO A 156 -7.38 -21.96 -16.00
C PRO A 156 -6.35 -20.84 -15.76
N VAL A 157 -5.56 -20.49 -16.79
CA VAL A 157 -4.61 -19.38 -16.72
C VAL A 157 -5.36 -18.05 -16.75
N GLU A 158 -6.39 -17.91 -17.57
CA GLU A 158 -7.23 -16.71 -17.61
C GLU A 158 -7.96 -16.49 -16.27
N GLN A 159 -8.43 -17.56 -15.64
CA GLN A 159 -9.01 -17.52 -14.30
C GLN A 159 -8.02 -17.02 -13.26
N LEU A 160 -6.77 -17.52 -13.30
CA LEU A 160 -5.71 -17.08 -12.39
C LEU A 160 -5.40 -15.58 -12.57
N LEU A 161 -5.29 -15.10 -13.81
CA LEU A 161 -5.08 -13.68 -14.10
C LEU A 161 -6.23 -12.82 -13.54
N LYS A 162 -7.47 -13.28 -13.67
CA LYS A 162 -8.64 -12.59 -13.11
C LYS A 162 -8.60 -12.55 -11.58
N GLN A 163 -8.23 -13.64 -10.91
CA GLN A 163 -8.06 -13.68 -9.46
C GLN A 163 -6.99 -12.69 -8.97
N TRP A 164 -5.95 -12.46 -9.79
CA TRP A 164 -4.87 -11.52 -9.48
C TRP A 164 -5.17 -10.06 -9.90
N ASN A 165 -6.41 -9.79 -10.34
CA ASN A 165 -6.85 -8.50 -10.88
C ASN A 165 -5.97 -8.01 -12.04
N VAL A 166 -5.49 -8.95 -12.87
CA VAL A 166 -4.79 -8.64 -14.11
C VAL A 166 -5.82 -8.50 -15.22
N GLU A 167 -5.95 -7.29 -15.74
CA GLU A 167 -6.97 -6.93 -16.73
C GLU A 167 -6.33 -6.44 -18.03
N PRO A 168 -6.85 -6.86 -19.19
CA PRO A 168 -6.41 -6.34 -20.47
C PRO A 168 -6.82 -4.87 -20.63
N ILE A 169 -5.93 -4.06 -21.19
CA ILE A 169 -6.20 -2.64 -21.48
C ILE A 169 -7.10 -2.50 -22.71
N ALA A 170 -7.02 -3.45 -23.63
CA ALA A 170 -7.76 -3.48 -24.88
C ALA A 170 -7.77 -4.90 -25.49
N THR A 171 -8.57 -5.10 -26.53
CA THR A 171 -8.69 -6.36 -27.27
C THR A 171 -7.83 -6.34 -28.53
N ILE A 172 -7.36 -7.50 -28.99
CA ILE A 172 -6.62 -7.59 -30.27
C ILE A 172 -7.52 -7.16 -31.42
N GLY A 173 -7.00 -6.29 -32.30
CA GLY A 173 -7.76 -5.75 -33.43
C GLY A 173 -8.71 -4.61 -33.06
N GLU A 174 -8.83 -4.27 -31.77
CA GLU A 174 -9.61 -3.11 -31.33
C GLU A 174 -8.98 -1.82 -31.86
N GLN A 175 -9.83 -0.90 -32.31
CA GLN A 175 -9.43 0.43 -32.76
C GLN A 175 -9.80 1.44 -31.69
N LEU A 176 -8.81 2.16 -31.18
CA LEU A 176 -8.98 3.07 -30.05
C LEU A 176 -8.09 4.31 -30.18
N PRO A 177 -8.40 5.41 -29.46
CA PRO A 177 -7.54 6.58 -29.44
C PRO A 177 -6.18 6.29 -28.82
N PHE A 178 -5.11 6.75 -29.47
CA PHE A 178 -3.76 6.55 -28.99
C PHE A 178 -3.52 7.29 -27.67
N ASN A 179 -3.21 6.55 -26.61
CA ASN A 179 -2.79 7.06 -25.32
C ASN A 179 -1.33 6.66 -25.07
N PRO A 180 -0.35 7.58 -25.14
CA PRO A 180 1.07 7.26 -24.89
C PRO A 180 1.37 6.68 -23.50
N GLN A 181 0.48 6.89 -22.51
CA GLN A 181 0.65 6.31 -21.18
C GLN A 181 0.35 4.81 -21.18
N GLN A 182 -0.59 4.35 -22.00
CA GLN A 182 -1.06 2.96 -22.01
C GLN A 182 -0.62 2.20 -23.26
N HIS A 183 -0.24 2.90 -24.34
CA HIS A 183 0.06 2.32 -25.64
C HIS A 183 1.50 2.59 -26.09
N GLN A 184 2.04 1.67 -26.88
CA GLN A 184 3.35 1.76 -27.52
C GLN A 184 3.18 1.51 -29.02
N LEU A 185 3.63 2.45 -29.86
CA LEU A 185 3.60 2.28 -31.30
C LEU A 185 4.65 1.24 -31.74
N LEU A 186 4.24 0.28 -32.56
CA LEU A 186 5.16 -0.68 -33.19
C LEU A 186 5.95 -0.06 -34.33
N LYS A 187 5.28 0.77 -35.14
CA LYS A 187 5.80 1.44 -36.33
C LYS A 187 5.00 2.72 -36.57
N GLY A 188 5.60 3.66 -37.31
CA GLY A 188 4.95 4.92 -37.68
C GLY A 188 4.90 5.93 -36.53
N ALA A 189 4.16 7.01 -36.75
CA ALA A 189 3.89 8.04 -35.77
C ALA A 189 2.38 8.20 -35.60
N ALA A 190 1.93 8.45 -34.38
CA ALA A 190 0.56 8.81 -34.04
C ALA A 190 0.60 9.87 -32.94
N GLN A 191 -0.24 10.88 -33.06
CA GLN A 191 -0.48 11.87 -32.02
C GLN A 191 -1.43 11.30 -30.96
N PRO A 192 -1.35 11.77 -29.71
CA PRO A 192 -2.34 11.42 -28.69
C PRO A 192 -3.76 11.70 -29.19
N GLY A 193 -4.63 10.70 -29.13
CA GLY A 193 -6.00 10.77 -29.66
C GLY A 193 -6.19 10.17 -31.05
N ASP A 194 -5.13 9.98 -31.84
CA ASP A 194 -5.23 9.37 -33.18
C ASP A 194 -5.69 7.92 -33.08
N LEU A 195 -6.47 7.46 -34.05
CA LEU A 195 -6.99 6.09 -34.05
C LEU A 195 -5.87 5.09 -34.36
N VAL A 196 -5.69 4.11 -33.47
CA VAL A 196 -4.70 3.04 -33.58
C VAL A 196 -5.34 1.69 -33.39
N GLU A 197 -4.81 0.67 -34.06
CA GLU A 197 -5.25 -0.72 -33.94
C GLU A 197 -4.32 -1.50 -32.99
N VAL A 198 -4.91 -2.25 -32.06
CA VAL A 198 -4.17 -3.07 -31.10
C VAL A 198 -3.62 -4.33 -31.76
N ARG A 199 -2.28 -4.45 -31.76
CA ARG A 199 -1.54 -5.63 -32.26
C ARG A 199 -1.16 -6.60 -31.15
N TYR A 200 -0.83 -6.08 -29.97
CA TYR A 200 -0.59 -6.88 -28.78
C TYR A 200 -1.28 -6.25 -27.58
N VAL A 201 -1.98 -7.08 -26.82
CA VAL A 201 -2.71 -6.66 -25.61
C VAL A 201 -1.72 -6.19 -24.55
N GLY A 202 -2.05 -5.04 -23.93
CA GLY A 202 -1.40 -4.56 -22.72
C GLY A 202 -2.20 -4.97 -21.49
N TYR A 203 -1.58 -4.90 -20.32
CA TYR A 203 -2.20 -5.36 -19.07
C TYR A 203 -2.02 -4.35 -17.95
N THR A 204 -3.01 -4.31 -17.06
CA THR A 204 -2.95 -3.62 -15.77
C THR A 204 -3.15 -4.60 -14.63
N GLN A 205 -2.66 -4.25 -13.45
CA GLN A 205 -2.94 -4.96 -12.22
C GLN A 205 -3.40 -3.95 -11.16
N TYR A 206 -4.61 -4.10 -10.64
CA TYR A 206 -5.21 -3.12 -9.72
C TYR A 206 -5.15 -1.67 -10.26
N GLY A 207 -5.40 -1.49 -11.56
CA GLY A 207 -5.32 -0.19 -12.24
C GLY A 207 -3.90 0.33 -12.51
N LYS A 208 -2.85 -0.35 -12.01
CA LYS A 208 -1.46 -0.01 -12.32
C LYS A 208 -1.02 -0.68 -13.62
N LEU A 209 -0.44 0.09 -14.52
CA LEU A 209 0.11 -0.43 -15.79
C LEU A 209 1.21 -1.47 -15.53
N LEU A 210 1.02 -2.70 -16.04
CA LEU A 210 2.06 -3.73 -16.11
C LEU A 210 2.79 -3.66 -17.45
N TYR A 211 2.02 -3.69 -18.54
CA TYR A 211 2.54 -3.68 -19.91
C TYR A 211 1.70 -2.78 -20.79
N LYS A 212 2.36 -1.94 -21.59
CA LYS A 212 1.69 -1.13 -22.60
C LYS A 212 1.16 -2.03 -23.72
N ALA A 213 -0.04 -1.72 -24.21
CA ALA A 213 -0.55 -2.36 -25.42
C ALA A 213 0.28 -1.89 -26.60
N LYS A 214 0.63 -2.81 -27.50
CA LYS A 214 1.37 -2.44 -28.71
C LYS A 214 0.39 -2.21 -29.84
N VAL A 215 0.47 -1.04 -30.45
CA VAL A 215 -0.52 -0.56 -31.41
C VAL A 215 0.13 -0.10 -32.71
N SER A 216 -0.65 -0.05 -33.76
CA SER A 216 -0.25 0.48 -35.07
C SER A 216 -1.21 1.59 -35.49
N PRO A 217 -0.71 2.71 -36.05
CA PRO A 217 -1.57 3.69 -36.69
C PRO A 217 -2.43 3.03 -37.76
N ILE A 218 -3.69 3.43 -37.83
CA ILE A 218 -4.56 3.06 -38.95
C ILE A 218 -4.34 4.13 -40.01
N GLU A 219 -3.79 3.73 -41.17
CA GLU A 219 -3.72 4.65 -42.30
C GLU A 219 -5.15 5.12 -42.64
N PRO A 220 -5.40 6.43 -42.80
CA PRO A 220 -6.71 6.89 -43.21
C PRO A 220 -7.06 6.25 -44.55
N ILE A 221 -8.21 5.56 -44.61
CA ILE A 221 -8.76 5.05 -45.86
C ILE A 221 -9.02 6.27 -46.74
N ASP A 222 -8.15 6.46 -47.73
CA ASP A 222 -8.24 7.53 -48.70
C ASP A 222 -9.45 7.27 -49.61
N HIS A 223 -10.64 7.73 -49.19
CA HIS A 223 -11.83 7.79 -50.04
C HIS A 223 -11.68 8.91 -51.07
N GLN A 224 -10.60 8.90 -51.87
CA GLN A 224 -10.45 9.75 -53.05
C GLN A 224 -9.69 9.03 -54.16
N ARG A 225 -10.29 7.96 -54.72
CA ARG A 225 -10.14 7.61 -56.15
C ARG A 225 -11.47 7.12 -56.70
N SER A 226 -12.42 8.03 -56.82
CA SER A 226 -13.43 7.99 -57.87
C SER A 226 -13.25 9.25 -58.72
N ASN A 227 -13.24 9.06 -60.04
CA ASN A 227 -13.02 10.01 -61.14
C ASN A 227 -11.56 10.28 -61.52
N GLN A 228 -11.05 9.43 -62.42
CA GLN A 228 -10.62 9.86 -63.75
C GLN A 228 -10.84 8.72 -64.75
#